data_AF-A0A858RJW0-F1
#
_entry.id   AF-A0A858RJW0-F1
#
_cell.length_a   1.000
_cell.length_b   1.000
_cell.length_c   1.000
_cell.angle_alpha   90.00
_cell.angle_beta   90.00
_cell.angle_gamma   90.00
#
_symmetry.space_group_name_H-M   'P 1'
#
loop_
_entity.id
_entity.type
_entity.pdbx_description
1 polymer ?
#
loop_
_entity_poly.entity_id
_entity_poly.type
_entity_poly.pdbx_seq_one_letter_code
_entity_poly.pdbx_strand_id
1 'polypeptide(L)'
;MKISGDLFRDTGLIDWLEQEKWPGTLAVSATCGCDVTRLAGDIRDYLDEREESGCGLFVVFDREDIRRIAGDPSLRQRILSAVKDPAAMADVGCDYERMIRSVASLGGAILAGQYCLEATRGLDRVFRVMVSHCGDCRKDEPSRSFDPQSFTRESLVQVIGDSFADWCHGLMPLEVASHATVRETSRELIKSPVVKLW
;
A
#
# COMPACT_ATOMS: atom_id res chain seq x y z
N MET A 1 -18.29 -10.59 -7.61
CA MET A 1 -17.58 -11.07 -6.41
C MET A 1 -16.53 -12.10 -6.83
N LYS A 2 -15.34 -11.66 -7.24
CA LYS A 2 -14.18 -12.53 -7.52
C LYS A 2 -13.32 -12.54 -6.25
N ILE A 3 -13.28 -13.69 -5.60
CA ILE A 3 -12.60 -13.91 -4.31
C ILE A 3 -11.09 -14.07 -4.58
N SER A 4 -10.25 -13.57 -3.67
CA SER A 4 -8.78 -13.71 -3.54
C SER A 4 -8.13 -15.04 -3.93
N GLY A 5 -8.88 -16.11 -4.18
CA GLY A 5 -8.35 -17.45 -4.47
C GLY A 5 -7.86 -17.70 -5.90
N ASP A 6 -8.19 -16.84 -6.87
CA ASP A 6 -7.86 -17.10 -8.28
C ASP A 6 -6.43 -16.73 -8.69
N LEU A 7 -5.72 -15.89 -7.91
CA LEU A 7 -4.34 -15.48 -8.22
C LEU A 7 -3.37 -16.67 -8.28
N PHE A 8 -3.60 -17.67 -7.43
CA PHE A 8 -2.74 -18.84 -7.30
C PHE A 8 -3.26 -20.08 -8.05
N ARG A 9 -4.15 -19.89 -9.03
CA ARG A 9 -4.14 -20.79 -10.19
C ARG A 9 -2.87 -20.45 -10.96
N ASP A 10 -2.12 -21.47 -11.42
CA ASP A 10 -0.75 -21.30 -11.94
C ASP A 10 -0.57 -20.18 -12.97
N THR A 11 -1.62 -19.80 -13.70
CA THR A 11 -1.61 -18.72 -14.68
C THR A 11 -1.65 -17.32 -14.05
N GLY A 12 -2.43 -17.08 -12.99
CA GLY A 12 -2.71 -15.72 -12.50
C GLY A 12 -1.47 -14.96 -12.00
N LEU A 13 -0.60 -15.62 -11.23
CA LEU A 13 0.66 -15.02 -10.80
C LEU A 13 1.66 -14.85 -11.95
N ILE A 14 1.69 -15.79 -12.92
CA ILE A 14 2.58 -15.69 -14.09
C ILE A 14 2.15 -14.50 -14.95
N ASP A 15 0.85 -14.41 -15.26
CA ASP A 15 0.28 -13.33 -16.05
C ASP A 15 0.60 -11.96 -15.41
N TRP A 16 0.48 -11.86 -14.08
CA TRP A 16 0.87 -10.65 -13.34
C TRP A 16 2.38 -10.37 -13.38
N LEU A 17 3.23 -11.39 -13.38
CA LEU A 17 4.67 -11.21 -13.46
C LEU A 17 5.13 -10.76 -14.85
N GLU A 18 4.45 -11.20 -15.90
CA GLU A 18 4.81 -10.95 -17.30
C GLU A 18 4.20 -9.66 -17.88
N GLN A 19 3.10 -9.15 -17.32
CA GLN A 19 2.51 -7.89 -17.76
C GLN A 19 3.39 -6.67 -17.47
N GLU A 20 3.14 -5.59 -18.22
CA GLU A 20 3.62 -4.26 -17.87
C GLU A 20 2.99 -3.83 -16.54
N LYS A 21 3.81 -3.34 -15.60
CA LYS A 21 3.36 -3.06 -14.23
C LYS A 21 3.27 -1.57 -13.99
N TRP A 22 2.31 -1.20 -13.14
CA TRP A 22 2.31 0.13 -12.53
C TRP A 22 3.64 0.42 -11.82
N PRO A 23 4.10 1.68 -11.83
CA PRO A 23 5.44 2.03 -11.34
C PRO A 23 5.64 1.84 -9.83
N GLY A 24 4.55 1.68 -9.06
CA GLY A 24 4.61 1.49 -7.62
C GLY A 24 3.59 0.51 -7.07
N THR A 25 3.67 0.32 -5.76
CA THR A 25 2.85 -0.59 -4.96
C THR A 25 2.08 0.21 -3.91
N LEU A 26 0.82 -0.16 -3.68
CA LEU A 26 0.04 0.34 -2.56
C LEU A 26 0.19 -0.62 -1.38
N ALA A 27 0.56 -0.13 -0.20
CA ALA A 27 0.48 -0.89 1.05
C ALA A 27 -0.57 -0.24 1.94
N VAL A 28 -1.57 -1.01 2.37
CA VAL A 28 -2.69 -0.53 3.18
C VAL A 28 -2.82 -1.36 4.44
N SER A 29 -3.01 -0.69 5.58
CA SER A 29 -3.28 -1.32 6.87
C SER A 29 -4.33 -0.55 7.65
N ALA A 30 -4.86 -1.16 8.71
CA ALA A 30 -5.61 -0.46 9.74
C ALA A 30 -4.82 -0.37 11.04
N THR A 31 -4.99 0.71 11.80
CA THR A 31 -4.28 0.91 13.09
C THR A 31 -4.68 -0.09 14.17
N CYS A 32 -5.90 -0.62 14.10
CA CYS A 32 -6.43 -1.63 15.03
C CYS A 32 -5.96 -3.06 14.71
N GLY A 33 -5.15 -3.27 13.67
CA GLY A 33 -4.84 -4.61 13.16
C GLY A 33 -6.04 -5.31 12.52
N CYS A 34 -7.10 -4.56 12.22
CA CYS A 34 -8.28 -5.06 11.53
C CYS A 34 -7.91 -5.54 10.12
N ASP A 35 -8.59 -6.59 9.65
CA ASP A 35 -8.39 -7.10 8.29
C ASP A 35 -8.88 -6.08 7.24
N VAL A 36 -7.96 -5.62 6.39
CA VAL A 36 -8.22 -4.67 5.31
C VAL A 36 -8.24 -5.30 3.93
N THR A 37 -8.21 -6.64 3.83
CA THR A 37 -8.18 -7.36 2.54
C THR A 37 -9.38 -7.00 1.67
N ARG A 38 -10.56 -6.83 2.28
CA ARG A 38 -11.76 -6.41 1.54
C ARG A 38 -11.63 -4.99 0.98
N LEU A 39 -11.07 -4.07 1.76
CA LEU A 39 -10.81 -2.69 1.31
C LEU A 39 -9.78 -2.66 0.19
N ALA A 40 -8.69 -3.44 0.33
CA ALA A 40 -7.68 -3.60 -0.71
C ALA A 40 -8.29 -4.13 -2.02
N GLY A 41 -9.21 -5.09 -1.93
CA GLY A 41 -9.99 -5.59 -3.07
C GLY A 41 -10.84 -4.52 -3.74
N ASP A 42 -11.54 -3.67 -2.97
CA ASP A 42 -12.32 -2.58 -3.57
C ASP A 42 -11.41 -1.53 -4.22
N ILE A 43 -10.25 -1.23 -3.63
CA ILE A 43 -9.26 -0.31 -4.21
C ILE A 43 -8.69 -0.90 -5.51
N ARG A 44 -8.39 -2.20 -5.55
CA ARG A 44 -8.03 -2.90 -6.79
C ARG A 44 -9.11 -2.69 -7.85
N ASP A 45 -10.35 -3.06 -7.55
CA ASP A 45 -11.45 -3.00 -8.51
C ASP A 45 -11.63 -1.57 -9.04
N TYR A 46 -11.56 -0.58 -8.15
CA TYR A 46 -11.60 0.84 -8.51
C TYR A 46 -10.44 1.26 -9.45
N LEU A 47 -9.22 0.82 -9.17
CA LEU A 47 -8.05 1.15 -9.99
C LEU A 47 -8.07 0.44 -11.34
N ASP A 48 -8.47 -0.84 -11.38
CA ASP A 48 -8.61 -1.62 -12.61
C ASP A 48 -9.70 -1.05 -13.52
N GLU A 49 -10.81 -0.55 -12.97
CA GLU A 49 -11.88 0.12 -13.72
C GLU A 49 -11.44 1.43 -14.38
N ARG A 50 -10.38 2.07 -13.88
CA ARG A 50 -9.84 3.32 -14.43
C ARG A 50 -8.89 3.12 -15.60
N GLU A 51 -8.57 1.86 -15.93
CA GLU A 51 -7.71 1.39 -17.03
C GLU A 51 -6.88 2.51 -17.68
N GLU A 52 -5.79 2.89 -17.03
CA GLU A 52 -4.84 3.81 -17.64
C GLU A 52 -4.08 3.06 -18.74
N SER A 53 -4.19 3.58 -19.95
CA SER A 53 -3.76 2.89 -21.17
C SER A 53 -2.28 2.47 -21.09
N GLY A 54 -2.03 1.17 -20.92
CA GLY A 54 -0.71 0.55 -21.03
C GLY A 54 -0.21 -0.20 -19.79
N CYS A 55 -0.80 0.00 -18.61
CA CYS A 55 -0.44 -0.77 -17.42
C CYS A 55 -1.35 -1.99 -17.23
N GLY A 56 -0.78 -3.10 -16.76
CA GLY A 56 -1.52 -4.31 -16.41
C GLY A 56 -2.33 -4.17 -15.12
N LEU A 57 -3.06 -5.23 -14.78
CA LEU A 57 -4.01 -5.26 -13.66
C LEU A 57 -3.32 -5.25 -12.30
N PHE A 58 -3.99 -4.66 -11.31
CA PHE A 58 -3.55 -4.71 -9.93
C PHE A 58 -3.82 -6.08 -9.30
N VAL A 59 -2.91 -6.50 -8.42
CA VAL A 59 -3.07 -7.72 -7.64
C VAL A 59 -3.03 -7.42 -6.16
N VAL A 60 -4.06 -7.90 -5.45
CA VAL A 60 -4.09 -7.85 -3.99
C VAL A 60 -3.31 -9.04 -3.43
N PHE A 61 -2.42 -8.78 -2.49
CA PHE A 61 -1.75 -9.79 -1.69
C PHE A 61 -2.12 -9.59 -0.21
N ASP A 62 -2.79 -10.58 0.36
CA ASP A 62 -3.04 -10.64 1.79
C ASP A 62 -1.96 -11.44 2.53
N ARG A 63 -2.17 -11.64 3.84
CA ARG A 63 -1.25 -12.39 4.69
C ARG A 63 -1.02 -13.82 4.22
N GLU A 64 -2.08 -14.51 3.82
CA GLU A 64 -2.04 -15.93 3.43
C GLU A 64 -1.40 -16.09 2.04
N ASP A 65 -1.64 -15.15 1.13
CA ASP A 65 -0.98 -15.09 -0.17
C ASP A 65 0.55 -15.01 -0.02
N ILE A 66 1.03 -14.08 0.81
CA ILE A 66 2.47 -13.93 1.08
C ILE A 66 3.02 -15.18 1.79
N ARG A 67 2.28 -15.76 2.74
CA ARG A 67 2.70 -17.00 3.41
C ARG A 67 2.86 -18.14 2.43
N ARG A 68 1.95 -18.26 1.48
CA ARG A 68 2.00 -19.28 0.43
C ARG A 68 3.22 -19.08 -0.47
N ILE A 69 3.49 -17.85 -0.91
CA ILE A 69 4.68 -17.53 -1.71
C ILE A 69 5.95 -17.86 -0.94
N ALA A 70 6.03 -17.46 0.33
CA ALA A 70 7.21 -17.71 1.17
C ALA A 70 7.42 -19.21 1.45
N GLY A 71 6.33 -19.99 1.57
CA GLY A 71 6.37 -21.42 1.82
C GLY A 71 6.62 -22.29 0.58
N ASP A 72 6.42 -21.76 -0.63
CA ASP A 72 6.62 -22.49 -1.88
C ASP A 72 7.95 -22.06 -2.56
N PRO A 73 8.96 -22.95 -2.62
CA PRO A 73 10.24 -22.63 -3.24
C PRO A 73 10.15 -22.20 -4.71
N SER A 74 9.20 -22.74 -5.48
CA SER A 74 9.00 -22.41 -6.90
C SER A 74 8.46 -21.00 -7.04
N LEU A 75 7.42 -20.65 -6.28
CA LEU A 75 6.83 -19.30 -6.30
C LEU A 75 7.83 -18.26 -5.79
N ARG A 76 8.52 -18.55 -4.67
CA ARG A 76 9.58 -17.69 -4.14
C ARG A 76 10.66 -17.42 -5.17
N GLN A 77 11.15 -18.46 -5.86
CA GLN A 77 12.19 -18.28 -6.88
C GLN A 77 11.71 -17.43 -8.04
N ARG A 78 10.45 -17.59 -8.48
CA ARG A 78 9.86 -16.77 -9.54
C ARG A 78 9.80 -15.30 -9.14
N ILE A 79 9.26 -14.99 -7.96
CA ILE A 79 9.23 -13.62 -7.43
C ILE A 79 10.64 -13.04 -7.37
N LEU A 80 11.57 -13.73 -6.72
CA LEU A 80 12.95 -13.26 -6.55
C LEU A 80 13.66 -13.04 -7.89
N SER A 81 13.41 -13.88 -8.89
CA SER A 81 14.00 -13.73 -10.23
C SER A 81 13.45 -12.52 -11.01
N ALA A 82 12.24 -12.06 -10.67
CA ALA A 82 11.62 -10.89 -11.30
C ALA A 82 12.06 -9.57 -10.67
N VAL A 83 12.57 -9.59 -9.43
CA VAL A 83 12.99 -8.40 -8.70
C VAL A 83 14.30 -7.85 -9.27
N LYS A 84 14.27 -6.57 -9.62
CA LYS A 84 15.45 -5.82 -10.10
C LYS A 84 16.03 -4.86 -9.04
N ASP A 85 15.30 -4.64 -7.95
CA ASP A 85 15.65 -3.68 -6.90
C ASP A 85 16.55 -4.32 -5.83
N PRO A 86 17.80 -3.86 -5.66
CA PRO A 86 18.70 -4.34 -4.62
C PRO A 86 18.16 -4.10 -3.19
N ALA A 87 17.40 -3.03 -2.95
CA ALA A 87 16.87 -2.70 -1.62
C ALA A 87 15.78 -3.69 -1.16
N ALA A 88 15.10 -4.33 -2.12
CA ALA A 88 14.15 -5.41 -1.87
C ALA A 88 14.84 -6.75 -1.58
N MET A 89 16.09 -6.91 -2.05
CA MET A 89 16.93 -8.08 -1.85
C MET A 89 17.87 -7.99 -0.65
N ALA A 90 17.80 -6.89 0.12
CA ALA A 90 18.59 -6.72 1.34
C ALA A 90 18.39 -7.92 2.29
N ASP A 91 19.46 -8.28 3.01
CA ASP A 91 19.43 -9.39 3.96
C ASP A 91 18.46 -9.06 5.11
N VAL A 92 17.30 -9.72 5.09
CA VAL A 92 16.23 -9.58 6.08
C VAL A 92 16.08 -10.89 6.84
N GLY A 93 15.82 -10.78 8.13
CA GLY A 93 15.87 -11.93 9.06
C GLY A 93 14.82 -13.01 8.82
N CYS A 94 13.84 -12.81 7.93
CA CYS A 94 12.85 -13.85 7.59
C CYS A 94 12.37 -13.80 6.13
N ASP A 95 12.10 -14.97 5.55
CA ASP A 95 11.58 -15.13 4.18
C ASP A 95 10.23 -14.43 3.97
N TYR A 96 9.41 -14.33 5.02
CA TYR A 96 8.11 -13.66 4.97
C TYR A 96 8.27 -12.17 4.65
N GLU A 97 9.10 -11.45 5.40
CA GLU A 97 9.42 -10.04 5.13
C GLU A 97 10.08 -9.88 3.76
N ARG A 98 11.00 -10.79 3.41
CA ARG A 98 11.66 -10.77 2.11
C ARG A 98 10.66 -10.83 0.96
N MET A 99 9.64 -11.69 1.08
CA MET A 99 8.60 -11.81 0.05
C MET A 99 7.74 -10.56 -0.05
N ILE A 100 7.36 -9.95 1.07
CA ILE A 100 6.61 -8.68 1.05
C ILE A 100 7.41 -7.62 0.29
N ARG A 101 8.69 -7.43 0.64
CA ARG A 101 9.57 -6.43 0.00
C ARG A 101 9.76 -6.71 -1.48
N SER A 102 9.95 -7.99 -1.82
CA SER A 102 10.11 -8.43 -3.20
C SER A 102 8.87 -8.12 -4.02
N VAL A 103 7.68 -8.54 -3.57
CA VAL A 103 6.41 -8.23 -4.24
C VAL A 103 6.22 -6.72 -4.36
N ALA A 104 6.49 -5.96 -3.30
CA ALA A 104 6.36 -4.50 -3.31
C ALA A 104 7.23 -3.83 -4.38
N SER A 105 8.44 -4.33 -4.58
CA SER A 105 9.40 -3.76 -5.54
C SER A 105 9.06 -4.01 -7.01
N LEU A 106 8.16 -4.96 -7.29
CA LEU A 106 7.73 -5.26 -8.66
C LEU A 106 6.75 -4.21 -9.20
N GLY A 107 5.99 -3.54 -8.33
CA GLY A 107 4.92 -2.62 -8.72
C GLY A 107 3.61 -3.35 -9.09
N GLY A 108 2.50 -2.62 -9.19
CA GLY A 108 1.18 -3.18 -9.49
C GLY A 108 0.62 -4.12 -8.43
N ALA A 109 1.17 -4.09 -7.21
CA ALA A 109 0.68 -4.83 -6.06
C ALA A 109 -0.12 -3.92 -5.11
N ILE A 110 -1.10 -4.51 -4.43
CA ILE A 110 -1.82 -3.93 -3.30
C ILE A 110 -1.62 -4.87 -2.11
N LEU A 111 -0.81 -4.46 -1.15
CA LEU A 111 -0.43 -5.24 0.02
C LEU A 111 -1.35 -4.92 1.20
N ALA A 112 -2.10 -5.91 1.67
CA ALA A 112 -3.05 -5.75 2.77
C ALA A 112 -2.46 -6.22 4.11
N GLY A 113 -2.39 -5.31 5.08
CA GLY A 113 -2.11 -5.60 6.50
C GLY A 113 -0.89 -4.88 7.08
N GLN A 114 -0.81 -4.87 8.42
CA GLN A 114 0.18 -4.10 9.17
C GLN A 114 1.62 -4.51 8.86
N TYR A 115 1.89 -5.82 8.76
CA TYR A 115 3.22 -6.33 8.44
C TYR A 115 3.72 -5.83 7.07
N CYS A 116 2.81 -5.50 6.15
CA CYS A 116 3.17 -4.96 4.84
C CYS A 116 3.69 -3.52 4.94
N LEU A 117 3.13 -2.69 5.81
CA LEU A 117 3.64 -1.34 6.04
C LEU A 117 5.02 -1.37 6.70
N GLU A 118 5.21 -2.22 7.70
CA GLU A 118 6.47 -2.35 8.43
C GLU A 118 7.59 -2.87 7.52
N ALA A 119 7.34 -3.97 6.80
CA ALA A 119 8.31 -4.57 5.89
C ALA A 119 8.72 -3.62 4.75
N THR A 120 7.84 -2.72 4.32
CA THR A 120 8.10 -1.83 3.19
C THR A 120 8.70 -0.48 3.59
N ARG A 121 8.89 -0.15 4.87
CA ARG A 121 9.25 1.19 5.38
C ARG A 121 10.45 1.90 4.70
N GLY A 122 11.36 1.16 4.07
CA GLY A 122 12.53 1.71 3.37
C GLY A 122 12.50 1.62 1.83
N LEU A 123 11.33 1.37 1.23
CA LEU A 123 11.18 1.23 -0.22
C LEU A 123 10.60 2.50 -0.85
N ASP A 124 11.28 3.07 -1.84
CA ASP A 124 10.86 4.34 -2.45
C ASP A 124 9.61 4.18 -3.34
N ARG A 125 9.34 2.97 -3.84
CA ARG A 125 8.24 2.67 -4.77
C ARG A 125 6.98 2.15 -4.07
N VAL A 126 6.79 2.49 -2.80
CA VAL A 126 5.62 2.04 -2.02
C VAL A 126 4.85 3.22 -1.45
N PHE A 127 3.61 3.37 -1.89
CA PHE A 127 2.65 4.29 -1.32
C PHE A 127 1.99 3.64 -0.10
N ARG A 128 2.17 4.25 1.07
CA ARG A 128 1.77 3.67 2.36
C ARG A 128 0.56 4.38 2.91
N VAL A 129 -0.50 3.62 3.18
CA VAL A 129 -1.76 4.11 3.71
C VAL A 129 -2.08 3.40 5.01
N MET A 130 -2.36 4.19 6.04
CA MET A 130 -2.88 3.72 7.32
C MET A 130 -4.29 4.25 7.51
N VAL A 131 -5.26 3.34 7.67
CA VAL A 131 -6.65 3.69 7.96
C VAL A 131 -6.86 3.56 9.47
N SER A 132 -7.24 4.65 10.15
CA SER A 132 -7.34 4.63 11.60
C SER A 132 -8.75 4.86 12.08
N HIS A 133 -9.33 3.92 12.84
CA HIS A 133 -10.63 4.13 13.49
C HIS A 133 -10.54 4.84 14.86
N CYS A 134 -9.35 5.32 15.24
CA CYS A 134 -9.07 5.95 16.53
C CYS A 134 -8.17 7.18 16.36
N GLY A 135 -8.61 8.33 16.90
CA GLY A 135 -7.88 9.61 16.79
C GLY A 135 -6.47 9.65 17.43
N ASP A 136 -6.06 8.58 18.13
CA ASP A 136 -4.82 8.51 18.90
C ASP A 136 -3.78 7.54 18.31
N CYS A 137 -4.07 6.89 17.19
CA CYS A 137 -3.29 5.74 16.76
C CYS A 137 -2.20 6.11 15.74
N ARG A 138 -0.95 6.18 16.20
CA ARG A 138 0.33 6.20 15.43
C ARG A 138 0.59 7.39 14.50
N LYS A 139 0.70 8.59 15.08
CA LYS A 139 1.09 9.84 14.38
C LYS A 139 2.52 9.85 13.82
N ASP A 140 3.39 8.93 14.25
CA ASP A 140 4.82 8.93 13.91
C ASP A 140 5.19 8.01 12.72
N GLU A 141 4.21 7.35 12.09
CA GLU A 141 4.47 6.50 10.93
C GLU A 141 4.43 7.28 9.62
N PRO A 142 5.37 7.05 8.67
CA PRO A 142 5.39 7.68 7.36
C PRO A 142 4.30 7.08 6.45
N SER A 143 3.04 7.36 6.79
CA SER A 143 1.87 6.86 6.09
C SER A 143 0.80 7.94 6.03
N ARG A 144 0.05 7.96 4.92
CA ARG A 144 -1.11 8.85 4.81
C ARG A 144 -2.22 8.30 5.70
N SER A 145 -2.69 9.12 6.63
CA SER A 145 -3.70 8.75 7.62
C SER A 145 -5.08 9.25 7.21
N PHE A 146 -6.06 8.33 7.15
CA PHE A 146 -7.45 8.66 6.89
C PHE A 146 -8.33 8.27 8.08
N ASP A 147 -9.20 9.19 8.52
CA ASP A 147 -10.25 8.94 9.51
C ASP A 147 -11.50 8.38 8.81
N PRO A 148 -11.83 7.09 8.95
CA PRO A 148 -12.97 6.46 8.31
C PRO A 148 -14.31 6.93 8.85
N GLN A 149 -14.40 7.67 9.98
CA GLN A 149 -15.66 8.32 10.36
C GLN A 149 -15.99 9.51 9.45
N SER A 150 -14.96 10.10 8.83
CA SER A 150 -15.08 11.22 7.91
C SER A 150 -15.38 10.78 6.46
N PHE A 151 -15.38 9.47 6.18
CA PHE A 151 -15.55 8.93 4.83
C PHE A 151 -16.56 7.78 4.81
N THR A 152 -17.42 7.74 3.77
CA THR A 152 -18.06 6.47 3.38
C THR A 152 -17.01 5.52 2.83
N ARG A 153 -17.25 4.21 2.85
CA ARG A 153 -16.32 3.23 2.26
C ARG A 153 -16.00 3.54 0.80
N GLU A 154 -17.02 3.85 0.00
CA GLU A 154 -16.86 4.22 -1.41
C GLU A 154 -15.97 5.46 -1.57
N SER A 155 -16.18 6.49 -0.73
CA SER A 155 -15.33 7.69 -0.76
C SER A 155 -13.91 7.40 -0.29
N LEU A 156 -13.70 6.49 0.67
CA LEU A 156 -12.37 6.10 1.14
C LEU A 156 -11.60 5.35 0.03
N VAL A 157 -12.26 4.45 -0.68
CA VAL A 157 -11.71 3.72 -1.82
C VAL A 157 -11.26 4.70 -2.92
N GLN A 158 -12.15 5.63 -3.30
CA GLN A 158 -11.85 6.66 -4.29
C GLN A 158 -10.65 7.52 -3.87
N VAL A 159 -10.67 8.06 -2.65
CA VAL A 159 -9.59 8.93 -2.14
C VAL A 159 -8.24 8.21 -2.12
N ILE A 160 -8.19 6.96 -1.67
CA ILE A 160 -6.95 6.18 -1.66
C ILE A 160 -6.49 5.88 -3.09
N GLY A 161 -7.40 5.44 -3.95
CA GLY A 161 -7.09 5.10 -5.34
C GLY A 161 -6.58 6.29 -6.14
N ASP A 162 -7.30 7.43 -6.10
CA ASP A 162 -6.90 8.69 -6.74
C ASP A 162 -5.53 9.15 -6.26
N SER A 163 -5.33 9.19 -4.94
CA SER A 163 -4.06 9.61 -4.36
C SER A 163 -2.89 8.72 -4.79
N PHE A 164 -3.12 7.41 -4.88
CA PHE A 164 -2.11 6.47 -5.31
C PHE A 164 -1.77 6.61 -6.80
N ALA A 165 -2.78 6.81 -7.66
CA ALA A 165 -2.57 7.08 -9.08
C ALA A 165 -1.81 8.39 -9.30
N ASP A 166 -2.22 9.47 -8.64
CA ASP A 166 -1.53 10.77 -8.70
C ASP A 166 -0.08 10.66 -8.22
N TRP A 167 0.18 9.88 -7.17
CA TRP A 167 1.54 9.62 -6.69
C TRP A 167 2.37 8.85 -7.73
N CYS A 168 1.81 7.83 -8.38
CA CYS A 168 2.48 7.09 -9.46
C CYS A 168 2.87 8.00 -10.63
N HIS A 169 2.06 9.02 -10.92
CA HIS A 169 2.33 10.02 -11.98
C HIS A 169 3.23 11.18 -11.55
N GLY A 170 3.66 11.22 -10.29
CA GLY A 170 4.42 12.35 -9.75
C GLY A 170 3.61 13.64 -9.65
N LEU A 171 2.27 13.54 -9.61
CA LEU A 171 1.33 14.65 -9.48
C LEU A 171 1.06 15.02 -8.03
N MET A 172 1.42 14.15 -7.08
CA MET A 172 1.33 14.49 -5.66
C MET A 172 2.40 15.52 -5.27
N PRO A 173 2.03 16.62 -4.59
CA PRO A 173 3.01 17.54 -4.04
C PRO A 173 3.89 16.79 -3.05
N LEU A 174 5.20 16.95 -3.17
CA LEU A 174 6.15 16.50 -2.15
C LEU A 174 5.75 17.19 -0.84
N GLU A 175 5.14 16.46 0.08
CA GLU A 175 4.93 16.98 1.43
C GLU A 175 6.32 17.32 1.98
N VAL A 176 6.58 18.62 2.12
CA VAL A 176 7.78 19.14 2.77
C VAL A 176 7.73 18.59 4.19
N ALA A 177 8.60 17.62 4.48
CA ALA A 177 8.82 17.07 5.80
C ALA A 177 9.05 18.22 6.79
N SER A 178 7.99 18.61 7.50
CA SER A 178 7.99 19.74 8.41
C SER A 178 7.26 19.38 9.70
N HIS A 179 7.93 18.57 10.51
CA HIS A 179 7.83 18.61 11.96
C HIS A 179 9.22 18.21 12.49
N ALA A 180 10.18 19.11 12.68
CA ALA A 180 10.13 20.29 13.55
C ALA A 180 9.47 19.96 14.89
N THR A 181 10.36 19.59 15.81
CA THR A 181 10.23 19.53 17.26
C THR A 181 9.18 20.50 17.81
N VAL A 182 8.04 19.99 18.30
CA VAL A 182 7.14 20.78 19.16
C VAL A 182 7.45 20.43 20.61
N ARG A 183 8.41 21.16 21.17
CA ARG A 183 8.43 21.43 22.61
C ARG A 183 7.61 22.70 22.82
N GLU A 184 6.46 22.52 23.46
CA GLU A 184 5.99 23.30 24.61
C GLU A 184 6.39 24.79 24.63
N THR A 185 5.47 25.70 24.33
CA THR A 185 4.98 26.73 25.28
C THR A 185 3.94 27.68 24.67
N SER A 186 2.98 28.03 25.53
CA SER A 186 2.20 29.29 25.56
C SER A 186 0.86 29.36 24.83
N ARG A 187 -0.18 29.35 25.69
CA ARG A 187 -1.47 30.04 25.57
C ARG A 187 -1.42 31.28 24.66
N GLU A 188 -2.35 31.39 23.74
CA GLU A 188 -3.43 32.39 23.75
C GLU A 188 -4.42 32.16 22.60
N LEU A 189 -5.68 32.51 22.86
CA LEU A 189 -6.82 32.44 21.96
C LEU A 189 -6.56 33.16 20.63
N ILE A 190 -7.14 32.66 19.52
CA ILE A 190 -8.04 33.39 18.61
C ILE A 190 -8.32 32.55 17.34
N LYS A 191 -9.62 32.30 17.12
CA LYS A 191 -10.38 32.08 15.87
C LYS A 191 -9.88 31.03 14.86
N SER A 192 -10.79 30.06 14.66
CA SER A 192 -10.97 29.27 13.43
C SER A 192 -10.72 30.10 12.17
N PRO A 193 -10.07 29.49 11.16
CA PRO A 193 -10.89 29.02 10.04
C PRO A 193 -10.55 27.59 9.62
N VAL A 194 -11.62 26.79 9.52
CA VAL A 194 -11.73 25.65 8.61
C VAL A 194 -11.56 26.15 7.18
N VAL A 195 -10.50 25.76 6.47
CA VAL A 195 -10.44 25.84 4.99
C VAL A 195 -9.65 24.66 4.40
N LYS A 196 -10.43 23.82 3.71
CA LYS A 196 -10.26 23.15 2.41
C LYS A 196 -8.87 22.65 1.96
N LEU A 197 -8.90 21.33 1.72
CA LEU A 197 -8.18 20.54 0.73
C LEU A 197 -7.58 21.37 -0.41
N TRP A 198 -6.27 21.19 -0.59
CA TRP A 198 -5.62 21.13 -1.88
C TRP A 198 -5.09 19.71 -2.03
#